data_AF-A0A7T7VTX2-F1
#
_entry.id   AF-A0A7T7VTX2-F1
#
_cell.length_a   1.000
_cell.length_b   1.000
_cell.length_c   1.000
_cell.angle_alpha   90.00
_cell.angle_beta   90.00
_cell.angle_gamma   90.00
#
_symmetry.space_group_name_H-M   'P 1'
#
loop_
_entity.id
_entity.type
_entity.pdbx_description
1 polymer ?
#
loop_
_entity_poly.entity_id
_entity_poly.type
_entity_poly.pdbx_seq_one_letter_code
_entity_poly.pdbx_strand_id
1 'polypeptide(L)' 'MTPLHELIEGLEGEARAAALKVLDMVSRPLTVREIEVLLRHGGVSRARAVKLAGTLKHLNVISIIGDARG' A
#
# COMPACT_ATOMS: atom_id res chain seq x y z
N MET A 1 11.77 16.91 3.35
CA MET A 1 10.32 16.68 3.48
C MET A 1 10.15 15.34 4.16
N THR A 2 9.36 15.27 5.24
CA THR A 2 9.03 13.99 5.89
C THR A 2 8.16 13.15 4.96
N PRO A 3 8.51 11.88 4.67
CA PRO A 3 7.66 10.98 3.90
C PRO A 3 6.27 10.82 4.51
N LEU A 4 5.24 10.71 3.66
CA LEU A 4 3.85 10.62 4.10
C LEU A 4 3.58 9.41 5.01
N HIS A 5 4.23 8.26 4.75
CA HIS A 5 4.08 7.07 5.59
C HIS A 5 4.59 7.30 7.01
N GLU A 6 5.75 7.95 7.19
CA GLU A 6 6.29 8.29 8.51
C GLU A 6 5.36 9.23 9.28
N LEU A 7 4.75 10.19 8.60
CA LEU A 7 3.75 11.08 9.21
C LEU A 7 2.52 10.31 9.73
N ILE A 8 2.05 9.31 8.98
CA ILE A 8 0.87 8.51 9.34
C ILE A 8 1.20 7.48 10.41
N GLU A 9 2.39 6.89 10.38
CA GLU A 9 2.87 5.97 11.41
C GLU A 9 3.06 6.66 12.76
N GLY A 10 3.40 7.95 12.76
CA GLY A 10 3.44 8.78 13.98
C GLY A 10 2.07 9.19 14.53
N LEU A 11 0.96 8.93 13.82
CA LEU A 11 -0.38 9.16 14.33
C LEU A 11 -0.85 7.96 15.16
N GLU A 12 -1.57 8.23 16.25
CA GLU A 12 -2.17 7.21 17.09
C GLU A 12 -3.71 7.30 17.10
N GLY A 13 -4.36 6.19 17.42
CA GLY A 13 -5.81 6.11 17.62
C GLY A 13 -6.64 6.64 16.44
N GLU A 14 -7.58 7.52 16.76
CA GLU A 14 -8.55 8.07 15.79
C GLU A 14 -7.90 8.90 14.69
N ALA A 15 -6.80 9.60 14.99
CA ALA A 15 -6.09 10.43 14.01
C ALA A 15 -5.52 9.57 12.87
N ARG A 16 -4.92 8.41 13.22
CA ARG A 16 -4.42 7.47 12.23
C ARG A 16 -5.55 6.88 11.38
N ALA A 17 -6.67 6.51 12.02
CA ALA A 17 -7.83 5.97 11.32
C ALA A 17 -8.45 6.99 10.34
N ALA A 18 -8.54 8.27 10.74
CA ALA A 18 -9.03 9.34 9.88
C ALA A 18 -8.10 9.58 8.68
N ALA A 19 -6.78 9.60 8.90
CA ALA A 19 -5.80 9.77 7.83
C ALA A 19 -5.89 8.64 6.78
N LEU A 20 -6.00 7.38 7.22
CA LEU A 20 -6.18 6.24 6.33
C LEU A 20 -7.49 6.32 5.53
N LYS A 21 -8.60 6.73 6.15
CA LYS A 21 -9.89 6.95 5.45
C LYS A 21 -9.78 8.01 4.36
N VAL A 22 -9.12 9.14 4.64
CA VAL A 22 -8.91 10.19 3.64
C VAL A 22 -8.08 9.66 2.47
N LEU A 23 -7.02 8.90 2.74
CA LEU A 23 -6.22 8.29 1.69
C LEU A 23 -7.00 7.31 0.84
N ASP A 24 -7.85 6.48 1.45
CA ASP A 24 -8.75 5.59 0.72
C ASP A 24 -9.74 6.37 -0.17
N MET A 25 -10.18 7.55 0.26
CA MET A 25 -11.12 8.39 -0.50
C MET A 25 -10.46 9.10 -1.69
N VAL A 26 -9.20 9.55 -1.57
CA VAL A 26 -8.53 10.37 -2.58
C VAL A 26 -7.57 9.57 -3.47
N SER A 27 -7.19 8.36 -3.06
CA SER A 27 -6.28 7.51 -3.82
C SER A 27 -7.07 6.56 -4.69
N ARG A 28 -6.58 6.32 -5.91
CA ARG A 28 -7.12 5.22 -6.71
C ARG A 28 -6.64 3.87 -6.13
N PRO A 29 -7.48 2.82 -6.17
CA PRO A 29 -7.02 1.47 -5.91
C PRO A 29 -5.90 1.07 -6.87
N LEU A 30 -4.97 0.24 -6.37
CA LEU A 30 -3.96 -0.38 -7.21
C LEU A 30 -4.57 -1.43 -8.12
N THR A 31 -4.03 -1.52 -9.33
CA THR A 31 -4.34 -2.61 -10.26
C THR A 31 -3.64 -3.90 -9.83
N VAL A 32 -4.16 -5.04 -10.28
CA VAL A 32 -3.55 -6.37 -10.03
C VAL A 32 -2.06 -6.40 -10.38
N ARG A 33 -1.69 -5.78 -11.51
CA ARG A 33 -0.30 -5.72 -11.98
C ARG A 33 0.57 -4.90 -11.05
N GLU A 34 0.07 -3.78 -10.53
CA GLU A 34 0.80 -2.93 -9.59
C GLU A 34 0.99 -3.63 -8.24
N ILE A 35 -0.03 -4.35 -7.76
CA ILE A 35 0.07 -5.17 -6.55
C ILE A 35 1.14 -6.27 -6.73
N GLU A 36 1.15 -6.97 -7.87
CA GLU A 36 2.18 -7.97 -8.17
C GLU A 36 3.59 -7.37 -8.14
N VAL A 37 3.79 -6.23 -8.82
CA VAL A 37 5.07 -5.53 -8.86
C VAL A 37 5.55 -5.16 -7.47
N LEU A 38 4.68 -4.55 -6.65
CA LEU A 38 5.01 -4.17 -5.26
C LEU A 38 5.35 -5.38 -4.38
N LEU A 39 4.58 -6.47 -4.46
CA LEU A 39 4.89 -7.70 -3.75
C LEU A 39 6.26 -8.26 -4.14
N ARG A 40 6.59 -8.22 -5.44
CA ARG A 40 7.90 -8.68 -5.94
C ARG A 40 9.05 -7.79 -5.48
N HIS A 41 8.86 -6.47 -5.43
CA HIS A 41 9.83 -5.55 -4.83
C HIS A 41 10.06 -5.87 -3.34
N GLY A 42 9.02 -6.28 -2.62
CA GLY A 42 9.11 -6.77 -1.24
C GLY A 42 9.69 -8.20 -1.08
N GLY A 43 10.26 -8.80 -2.13
CA GLY A 43 10.90 -10.12 -2.08
C GLY A 43 9.94 -11.32 -2.22
N VAL A 44 8.66 -11.10 -2.54
CA VAL A 44 7.71 -12.20 -2.80
C VAL A 44 8.01 -12.84 -4.15
N SER A 45 8.12 -14.17 -4.18
CA SER A 45 8.34 -14.91 -5.43
C SER A 45 7.22 -14.67 -6.45
N ARG A 46 7.55 -14.65 -7.74
CA ARG A 46 6.59 -14.32 -8.81
C ARG A 46 5.29 -15.13 -8.74
N ALA A 47 5.39 -16.45 -8.59
CA ALA A 47 4.21 -17.32 -8.51
C ALA A 47 3.31 -16.98 -7.31
N ARG A 48 3.91 -16.65 -6.17
CA ARG A 48 3.18 -16.25 -4.96
C ARG A 48 2.59 -14.84 -5.11
N ALA A 49 3.32 -13.92 -5.74
CA ALA A 49 2.86 -12.55 -5.99
C ALA A 49 1.64 -12.52 -6.92
N VAL A 50 1.63 -13.31 -8.00
CA VAL A 50 0.48 -13.43 -8.90
C VAL A 50 -0.76 -13.93 -8.15
N LYS A 51 -0.59 -14.98 -7.32
CA LYS A 51 -1.69 -15.54 -6.52
C LYS A 51 -2.22 -14.51 -5.51
N LEU A 52 -1.33 -13.86 -4.76
CA LEU A 52 -1.69 -12.82 -3.78
C LEU A 52 -2.38 -11.63 -4.44
N ALA A 53 -1.83 -11.11 -5.54
CA ALA A 53 -2.43 -9.99 -6.28
C ALA A 53 -3.85 -10.33 -6.77
N GLY A 54 -4.05 -11.57 -7.25
CA GLY A 54 -5.37 -12.07 -7.64
C GLY A 54 -6.39 -12.11 -6.49
N THR A 55 -5.95 -12.37 -5.25
CA THR A 55 -6.79 -12.32 -4.05
C THR A 55 -7.03 -10.89 -3.58
N LEU A 56 -5.98 -10.06 -3.58
CA LEU A 56 -6.00 -8.69 -3.05
C LEU A 56 -6.76 -7.71 -3.95
N LYS A 57 -6.98 -8.03 -5.23
CA LYS A 57 -7.72 -7.17 -6.18
C LYS A 57 -9.16 -6.84 -5.76
N HIS A 58 -9.73 -7.62 -4.85
CA HIS A 58 -11.07 -7.40 -4.32
C HIS A 58 -11.09 -6.43 -3.14
N LEU A 59 -9.92 -5.99 -2.69
CA LEU A 59 -9.75 -4.99 -1.65
C LEU A 59 -9.36 -3.65 -2.28
N ASN A 60 -9.72 -2.55 -1.63
CA ASN A 60 -9.17 -1.24 -1.95
C ASN A 60 -7.73 -1.16 -1.43
N VAL A 61 -6.80 -1.71 -2.19
CA VAL A 61 -5.38 -1.65 -1.84
C VAL A 61 -4.83 -0.31 -2.31
N ILE A 62 -4.40 0.50 -1.35
CA ILE A 62 -3.61 1.70 -1.58
C ILE A 62 -2.19 1.44 -1.10
N SER A 63 -1.19 1.91 -1.85
CA SER A 63 0.21 1.86 -1.42
C SER A 63 0.66 3.26 -1.07
N ILE A 64 1.12 3.44 0.16
CA ILE A 64 1.83 4.63 0.59
C ILE A 64 3.31 4.31 0.40
N ILE A 65 3.89 4.80 -0.70
CA ILE A 65 5.30 4.58 -0.99
C ILE A 65 6.11 5.33 0.07
N GLY A 66 6.71 4.59 1.00
CA GLY A 66 7.92 5.04 1.67
C GLY A 66 9.09 4.96 0.70
N ASP A 67 9.99 5.94 0.76
CA ASP A 67 11.16 6.04 -0.11
C ASP A 67 11.86 4.68 -0.11
N ALA A 68 11.70 3.91 -1.20
CA ALA A 68 12.24 2.58 -1.32
C ALA A 68 13.73 2.71 -1.59
N ARG A 69 14.49 3.05 -0.54
CA ARG A 69 15.94 2.90 -0.53
C ARG A 69 16.24 1.42 -0.36
N GLY A 70 16.17 0.71 -1.48
CA GLY A 70 17.00 -0.47 -1.73
C GLY A 70 18.40 -0.03 -2.15
#